data_AF-A0A085W6C7-F1
#
_entry.id   AF-A0A085W6C7-F1
#
_cell.length_a   1.000
_cell.length_b   1.000
_cell.length_c   1.000
_cell.angle_alpha   90.00
_cell.angle_beta   90.00
_cell.angle_gamma   90.00
#
_symmetry.space_group_name_H-M   'P 1'
#
loop_
_entity.id
_entity.type
_entity.pdbx_description
1 polymer ?
#
loop_
_entity_poly.entity_id
_entity_poly.type
_entity_poly.pdbx_seq_one_letter_code
_entity_poly.pdbx_strand_id
1 'polypeptide(L)'
;MSATVLQLHHRESFERNVSRALAAGAGAGLLHLATLKAGVPLPLAYLAIACTLLAVARGDKWDRLLLSGLGVVLPALPYALGMAPAWTAGLSASAAGALLVRAHLNERGEEGQVGERRPTLVNYVLGALLCSALTLGGVEVARILAARLVELATPLLLGASVAGAVVGLFVGLSSVAAHLALSSDPVEARCEELLPQLSGDFHTLAERALTLYRQCGRSLAQLPREPAREELARTIAKMTKDAVELASEWAGVEAQLEERAQTELQAEREELIRAAKACIDEVARRQLESAAASLAEEMERLGELKLRRERILARLRAQVAQLDRARVALLSLRSGHAQMKAAELSALTRRFRALSATQLDEGQTMDAVAAQATLAQMAPITPIADSTPSTAPMEPQRES
;
A
#
# COMPACT_ATOMS: atom_id res chain seq x y z
N MET A 1 -23.05 8.43 -0.21
CA MET A 1 -22.71 7.09 0.33
C MET A 1 -22.89 6.09 -0.79
N SER A 2 -21.83 5.80 -1.52
CA SER A 2 -21.85 4.83 -2.61
C SER A 2 -22.09 3.45 -2.03
N ALA A 3 -23.09 2.72 -2.52
CA ALA A 3 -23.30 1.33 -2.16
C ALA A 3 -22.02 0.54 -2.51
N THR A 4 -21.21 0.25 -1.50
CA THR A 4 -20.02 -0.58 -1.61
C THR A 4 -20.48 -1.99 -1.92
N VAL A 5 -20.64 -2.27 -3.22
CA VAL A 5 -20.83 -3.64 -3.70
C VAL A 5 -19.62 -4.43 -3.20
N LEU A 6 -19.88 -5.31 -2.24
CA LEU A 6 -18.90 -6.19 -1.63
C LEU A 6 -18.47 -7.22 -2.69
N GLN A 7 -17.57 -6.82 -3.58
CA GLN A 7 -17.10 -7.69 -4.64
C GLN A 7 -16.18 -8.76 -4.03
N LEU A 8 -16.63 -10.01 -4.09
CA LEU A 8 -15.80 -11.18 -3.82
C LEU A 8 -14.66 -11.22 -4.84
N HIS A 9 -13.51 -10.69 -4.45
CA HIS A 9 -12.29 -10.80 -5.24
C HIS A 9 -11.82 -12.26 -5.22
N HIS A 10 -11.50 -12.81 -6.40
CA HIS A 10 -10.96 -14.16 -6.59
C HIS A 10 -11.90 -15.30 -6.19
N ARG A 11 -13.12 -15.26 -6.73
CA ARG A 11 -14.14 -16.32 -6.63
C ARG A 11 -13.55 -17.74 -6.81
N GLU A 12 -12.70 -17.94 -7.82
CA GLU A 12 -12.09 -19.25 -8.10
C GLU A 12 -11.23 -19.77 -6.93
N SER A 13 -10.48 -18.89 -6.27
CA SER A 13 -9.64 -19.30 -5.13
C SER A 13 -10.50 -19.68 -3.93
N PHE A 14 -11.58 -18.93 -3.71
CA PHE A 14 -12.57 -19.23 -2.68
C PHE A 14 -13.23 -20.59 -2.93
N GLU A 15 -13.78 -20.82 -4.14
CA GLU A 15 -14.43 -22.09 -4.51
C GLU A 15 -13.48 -23.30 -4.38
N ARG A 16 -12.21 -23.11 -4.77
CA ARG A 16 -11.16 -24.12 -4.60
C ARG A 16 -10.83 -24.40 -3.13
N ASN A 17 -10.87 -23.40 -2.25
CA ASN A 17 -10.65 -23.61 -0.81
C ASN A 17 -11.84 -24.31 -0.16
N VAL A 18 -13.07 -23.92 -0.53
CA VAL A 18 -14.30 -24.55 -0.04
C VAL A 18 -14.39 -26.02 -0.46
N SER A 19 -14.09 -26.34 -1.72
CA SER A 19 -14.07 -27.73 -2.21
C SER A 19 -13.04 -28.60 -1.49
N ARG A 20 -11.84 -28.06 -1.23
CA ARG A 20 -10.81 -28.76 -0.42
C ARG A 20 -11.25 -28.95 1.02
N ALA A 21 -11.85 -27.93 1.63
CA ALA A 21 -12.38 -28.01 2.99
C ALA A 21 -13.49 -29.07 3.10
N LEU A 22 -14.38 -29.14 2.12
CA LEU A 22 -15.43 -30.16 2.05
C LEU A 22 -14.84 -31.58 1.93
N ALA A 23 -13.87 -31.79 1.03
CA ALA A 23 -13.20 -33.09 0.89
C ALA A 23 -12.41 -33.47 2.15
N ALA A 24 -11.71 -32.52 2.77
CA ALA A 24 -10.98 -32.73 4.00
C ALA A 24 -11.90 -33.03 5.18
N GLY A 25 -13.04 -32.34 5.27
CA GLY A 25 -14.10 -32.62 6.23
C GLY A 25 -14.65 -34.04 6.07
N ALA A 26 -14.89 -34.49 4.83
CA ALA A 26 -15.33 -35.85 4.57
C ALA A 26 -14.32 -36.89 5.09
N GLY A 27 -13.03 -36.67 4.83
CA GLY A 27 -11.95 -37.47 5.37
C GLY A 27 -11.88 -37.45 6.91
N ALA A 28 -12.10 -36.28 7.53
CA ALA A 28 -12.15 -36.14 8.98
C ALA A 28 -13.29 -36.93 9.62
N GLY A 29 -14.44 -37.04 8.95
CA GLY A 29 -15.54 -37.89 9.37
C GLY A 29 -15.18 -39.37 9.43
N LEU A 30 -14.47 -39.86 8.41
CA LEU A 30 -13.96 -41.23 8.41
C LEU A 30 -12.88 -41.44 9.49
N LEU A 31 -12.00 -40.46 9.66
CA LEU A 31 -10.97 -40.49 10.70
C LEU A 31 -11.60 -40.51 12.11
N HIS A 32 -12.65 -39.73 12.33
CA HIS A 32 -13.40 -39.73 13.59
C HIS A 32 -13.93 -41.13 13.92
N LEU A 33 -14.56 -41.80 12.96
CA LEU A 33 -15.05 -43.17 13.12
C LEU A 33 -13.91 -44.15 13.44
N ALA A 34 -12.76 -44.02 12.78
CA ALA A 34 -11.58 -44.84 13.07
C ALA A 34 -11.06 -44.59 14.49
N THR A 35 -11.02 -43.34 14.95
CA THR A 35 -10.57 -42.99 16.30
C THR A 35 -11.50 -43.51 17.39
N LEU A 36 -12.81 -43.51 17.15
CA LEU A 36 -13.80 -44.14 18.03
C LEU A 36 -13.56 -45.66 18.14
N LYS A 37 -13.28 -46.32 17.02
CA LYS A 37 -12.95 -47.77 17.02
C LYS A 37 -11.64 -48.08 17.71
N ALA A 38 -10.67 -47.17 17.67
CA ALA A 38 -9.39 -47.30 18.34
C ALA A 38 -9.43 -46.97 19.85
N GLY A 39 -10.59 -46.56 20.39
CA GLY A 39 -10.74 -46.20 21.80
C GLY A 39 -10.17 -44.81 22.15
N VAL A 40 -9.89 -43.96 21.16
CA VAL A 40 -9.41 -42.58 21.36
C VAL A 40 -10.47 -41.63 20.82
N PRO A 41 -11.50 -41.26 21.61
CA PRO A 41 -12.63 -40.48 21.11
C PRO A 41 -12.21 -39.02 20.88
N LEU A 42 -11.79 -38.70 19.65
CA LEU A 42 -11.51 -37.33 19.24
C LEU A 42 -12.79 -36.65 18.74
N PRO A 43 -13.12 -35.42 19.16
CA PRO A 43 -14.29 -34.71 18.68
C PRO A 43 -14.27 -34.50 17.15
N LEU A 44 -15.39 -34.78 16.47
CA LEU A 44 -15.51 -34.57 15.02
C LEU A 44 -15.18 -33.12 14.61
N ALA A 45 -15.64 -32.14 15.38
CA ALA A 45 -15.39 -30.72 15.12
C ALA A 45 -13.89 -30.41 15.09
N TYR A 46 -13.11 -30.95 16.04
CA TYR A 46 -11.66 -30.79 16.08
C TYR A 46 -11.01 -31.37 14.83
N LEU A 47 -11.34 -32.61 14.47
CA LEU A 47 -10.77 -33.29 13.30
C LEU A 47 -11.13 -32.57 12.00
N ALA A 48 -12.38 -32.15 11.84
CA ALA A 48 -12.83 -31.43 10.65
C ALA A 48 -12.10 -30.09 10.49
N ILE A 49 -11.94 -29.33 11.58
CA ILE A 49 -11.18 -28.08 11.57
C ILE A 49 -9.71 -28.34 11.21
N ALA A 50 -9.04 -29.27 11.89
CA ALA A 50 -7.62 -29.57 11.67
C ALA A 50 -7.35 -30.07 10.25
N CYS A 51 -8.14 -31.03 9.74
CA CYS A 51 -8.02 -31.52 8.37
C CYS A 51 -8.28 -30.41 7.34
N THR A 52 -9.25 -29.53 7.59
CA THR A 52 -9.52 -28.39 6.70
C THR A 52 -8.33 -27.44 6.64
N LEU A 53 -7.74 -27.09 7.78
CA LEU A 53 -6.55 -26.24 7.83
C LEU A 53 -5.37 -26.87 7.12
N LEU A 54 -5.13 -28.17 7.30
CA LEU A 54 -4.09 -28.91 6.59
C LEU A 54 -4.30 -28.90 5.07
N ALA A 55 -5.54 -29.07 4.62
CA ALA A 55 -5.87 -29.06 3.20
C ALA A 55 -5.77 -27.67 2.54
N VAL A 56 -5.97 -26.61 3.34
CA VAL A 56 -5.90 -25.21 2.88
C VAL A 56 -4.52 -24.58 3.13
N ALA A 57 -3.64 -25.21 3.91
CA ALA A 57 -2.30 -24.70 4.21
C ALA A 57 -1.46 -24.50 2.93
N ARG A 58 -1.14 -23.24 2.65
CA ARG A 58 -0.40 -22.78 1.47
C ARG A 58 0.68 -21.77 1.86
N GLY A 59 1.58 -21.53 0.91
CA GLY A 59 2.80 -20.74 1.08
C GLY A 59 4.04 -21.58 0.83
N ASP A 60 5.17 -21.04 1.24
CA ASP A 60 6.46 -21.73 1.17
C ASP A 60 6.48 -22.98 2.07
N LYS A 61 7.52 -23.82 1.93
CA LYS A 61 7.64 -25.06 2.72
C LYS A 61 7.53 -24.79 4.22
N TRP A 62 8.17 -23.72 4.70
CA TRP A 62 8.13 -23.30 6.10
C TRP A 62 6.77 -22.73 6.50
N ASP A 63 6.17 -21.87 5.67
CA ASP A 63 4.80 -21.36 5.90
C ASP A 63 3.79 -22.51 6.01
N ARG A 64 3.85 -23.47 5.09
CA ARG A 64 2.98 -24.64 5.10
C ARG A 64 3.22 -25.48 6.35
N LEU A 65 4.47 -25.73 6.72
CA LEU A 65 4.81 -26.51 7.92
C LEU A 65 4.27 -25.82 9.19
N LEU A 66 4.52 -24.52 9.34
CA LEU A 66 4.06 -23.72 10.48
C LEU A 66 2.54 -23.65 10.55
N LEU A 67 1.87 -23.36 9.42
CA LEU A 67 0.41 -23.34 9.35
C LEU A 67 -0.20 -24.71 9.64
N SER A 68 0.43 -25.79 9.16
CA SER A 68 -0.02 -27.15 9.43
C SER A 68 0.14 -27.50 10.91
N GLY A 69 1.29 -27.17 11.51
CA GLY A 69 1.52 -27.38 12.94
C GLY A 69 0.55 -26.58 13.80
N LEU A 70 0.41 -25.27 13.54
CA LEU A 70 -0.55 -24.41 14.25
C LEU A 70 -2.00 -24.88 14.04
N GLY A 71 -2.34 -25.34 12.83
CA GLY A 71 -3.67 -25.83 12.51
C GLY A 71 -4.06 -27.13 13.20
N VAL A 72 -3.10 -27.87 13.74
CA VAL A 72 -3.35 -29.05 14.59
C VAL A 72 -3.31 -28.67 16.07
N VAL A 73 -2.29 -27.90 16.48
CA VAL A 73 -2.04 -27.57 17.90
C VAL A 73 -3.09 -26.61 18.46
N LEU A 74 -3.40 -25.52 17.75
CA LEU A 74 -4.33 -24.51 18.28
C LEU A 74 -5.75 -25.06 18.48
N PRO A 75 -6.33 -25.84 17.53
CA PRO A 75 -7.63 -26.47 17.75
C PRO A 75 -7.65 -27.52 18.88
N ALA A 76 -6.50 -28.10 19.23
CA ALA A 76 -6.40 -29.09 20.31
C ALA A 76 -6.34 -28.45 21.70
N LEU A 77 -5.92 -27.19 21.80
CA LEU A 77 -5.67 -26.52 23.08
C LEU A 77 -6.94 -26.39 23.95
N PRO A 78 -8.11 -25.94 23.44
CA PRO A 78 -9.33 -25.89 24.26
C PRO A 78 -9.76 -27.26 24.78
N TYR A 79 -9.56 -28.31 23.99
CA TYR A 79 -9.82 -29.69 24.39
C TYR A 79 -8.86 -30.16 25.49
N ALA A 80 -7.56 -29.87 25.36
CA ALA A 80 -6.55 -30.20 26.37
C ALA A 80 -6.78 -29.46 27.70
N LEU A 81 -7.38 -28.26 27.65
CA LEU A 81 -7.79 -27.50 28.84
C LEU A 81 -9.11 -27.99 29.47
N GLY A 82 -9.77 -29.01 28.89
CA GLY A 82 -11.02 -29.55 29.43
C GLY A 82 -12.21 -28.60 29.31
N MET A 83 -12.22 -27.70 28.32
CA MET A 83 -13.32 -26.78 28.10
C MET A 83 -14.59 -27.50 27.64
N ALA A 84 -15.76 -26.93 27.97
CA ALA A 84 -17.04 -27.49 27.54
C ALA A 84 -17.12 -27.61 26.00
N PRO A 85 -17.85 -28.60 25.45
CA PRO A 85 -17.79 -28.95 24.03
C PRO A 85 -18.09 -27.78 23.07
N ALA A 86 -19.06 -26.93 23.40
CA ALA A 86 -19.41 -25.76 22.60
C ALA A 86 -18.29 -24.71 22.58
N TRP A 87 -17.66 -24.45 23.73
CA TRP A 87 -16.52 -23.53 23.85
C TRP A 87 -15.29 -24.08 23.13
N THR A 88 -15.03 -25.38 23.24
CA THR A 88 -13.97 -26.06 22.51
C THR A 88 -14.15 -25.89 21.00
N ALA A 89 -15.33 -26.21 20.46
CA ALA A 89 -15.61 -26.04 19.04
C ALA A 89 -15.49 -24.58 18.59
N GLY A 90 -16.06 -23.63 19.35
CA GLY A 90 -16.03 -22.21 19.02
C GLY A 90 -14.62 -21.59 19.04
N LEU A 91 -13.82 -21.87 20.06
CA LEU A 91 -12.46 -21.33 20.17
C LEU A 91 -11.50 -21.97 19.15
N SER A 92 -11.60 -23.28 18.95
CA SER A 92 -10.83 -23.99 17.92
C SER A 92 -11.15 -23.48 16.52
N ALA A 93 -12.44 -23.25 16.24
CA ALA A 93 -12.88 -22.66 14.97
C ALA A 93 -12.46 -21.18 14.84
N SER A 94 -12.48 -20.41 15.92
CA SER A 94 -11.99 -19.02 15.92
C SER A 94 -10.52 -18.94 15.52
N ALA A 95 -9.67 -19.77 16.13
CA ALA A 95 -8.26 -19.88 15.77
C ALA A 95 -8.08 -20.32 14.31
N ALA A 96 -8.87 -21.29 13.86
CA ALA A 96 -8.87 -21.73 12.47
C ALA A 96 -9.26 -20.63 11.49
N GLY A 97 -10.26 -19.82 11.80
CA GLY A 97 -10.68 -18.69 10.98
C GLY A 97 -9.56 -17.68 10.78
N ALA A 98 -8.83 -17.34 11.84
CA ALA A 98 -7.64 -16.48 11.76
C ALA A 98 -6.52 -17.13 10.93
N LEU A 99 -6.29 -18.44 11.09
CA LEU A 99 -5.30 -19.17 10.29
C LEU A 99 -5.69 -19.28 8.82
N LEU A 100 -6.97 -19.37 8.46
CA LEU A 100 -7.43 -19.37 7.08
C LEU A 100 -7.14 -18.02 6.39
N VAL A 101 -7.32 -16.91 7.10
CA VAL A 101 -6.89 -15.58 6.63
C VAL A 101 -5.38 -15.54 6.41
N ARG A 102 -4.60 -16.11 7.34
CA ARG A 102 -3.14 -16.21 7.19
C ARG A 102 -2.71 -17.13 6.05
N ALA A 103 -3.36 -18.27 5.86
CA ALA A 103 -3.08 -19.21 4.78
C ALA A 103 -3.31 -18.57 3.41
N HIS A 104 -4.36 -17.75 3.31
CA HIS A 104 -4.65 -16.96 2.11
C HIS A 104 -3.58 -15.88 1.84
N LEU A 105 -3.12 -15.19 2.88
CA LEU A 105 -1.98 -14.27 2.77
C LEU A 105 -0.72 -14.97 2.28
N ASN A 106 -0.39 -16.11 2.89
CA ASN A 106 0.80 -16.88 2.54
C ASN A 106 0.74 -17.44 1.11
N GLU A 107 -0.45 -17.72 0.57
CA GLU A 107 -0.60 -18.05 -0.85
C GLU A 107 -0.17 -16.88 -1.77
N ARG A 108 -0.35 -15.63 -1.32
CA ARG A 108 -0.11 -14.44 -2.14
C ARG A 108 1.24 -13.76 -1.91
N GLY A 109 1.81 -13.97 -0.73
CA GLY A 109 3.03 -13.31 -0.26
C GLY A 109 2.73 -12.03 0.52
N GLU A 110 3.42 -11.85 1.64
CA GLU A 110 3.18 -10.74 2.58
C GLU A 110 3.49 -9.36 1.97
N GLU A 111 4.43 -9.30 1.01
CA GLU A 111 4.96 -8.06 0.44
C GLU A 111 4.81 -7.97 -1.09
N GLY A 112 4.40 -9.07 -1.75
CA GLY A 112 4.36 -9.21 -3.22
C GLY A 112 3.08 -8.69 -3.89
N GLN A 113 2.23 -7.99 -3.15
CA GLN A 113 0.95 -7.46 -3.59
C GLN A 113 1.05 -5.95 -3.81
N VAL A 114 1.53 -5.57 -4.99
CA VAL A 114 1.33 -4.22 -5.52
C VAL A 114 -0.10 -4.15 -6.06
N GLY A 115 -0.91 -3.20 -5.59
CA GLY A 115 -2.27 -2.97 -6.07
C GLY A 115 -3.30 -4.03 -5.65
N GLU A 116 -2.98 -4.93 -4.71
CA GLU A 116 -3.95 -5.82 -4.10
C GLU A 116 -4.16 -5.47 -2.61
N ARG A 117 -5.43 -5.38 -2.22
CA ARG A 117 -5.87 -5.03 -0.87
C ARG A 117 -5.34 -6.02 0.16
N ARG A 118 -4.66 -5.52 1.20
CA ARG A 118 -4.12 -6.32 2.30
C ARG A 118 -5.21 -6.64 3.33
N PRO A 119 -5.30 -7.86 3.86
CA PRO A 119 -6.15 -8.14 5.01
C PRO A 119 -5.61 -7.44 6.25
N THR A 120 -6.50 -6.76 6.96
CA THR A 120 -6.18 -6.04 8.21
C THR A 120 -6.47 -6.91 9.42
N LEU A 121 -6.19 -6.41 10.63
CA LEU A 121 -6.63 -7.05 11.88
C LEU A 121 -8.15 -7.31 11.88
N VAL A 122 -8.94 -6.46 11.21
CA VAL A 122 -10.39 -6.66 11.07
C VAL A 122 -10.71 -7.94 10.32
N ASN A 123 -9.93 -8.31 9.29
CA ASN A 123 -10.11 -9.56 8.57
C ASN A 123 -9.86 -10.79 9.44
N TYR A 124 -8.85 -10.73 10.32
CA TYR A 124 -8.56 -11.82 11.25
C TYR A 124 -9.68 -11.99 12.28
N VAL A 125 -10.14 -10.89 12.87
CA VAL A 125 -11.27 -10.91 13.83
C VAL A 125 -12.54 -11.40 13.15
N LEU A 126 -12.85 -10.88 11.95
CA LEU A 126 -14.02 -11.30 11.19
C LEU A 126 -13.94 -12.78 10.79
N GLY A 127 -12.76 -13.24 10.36
CA GLY A 127 -12.50 -14.66 10.05
C GLY A 127 -12.69 -15.55 11.28
N ALA A 128 -12.18 -15.15 12.43
CA ALA A 128 -12.35 -15.87 13.68
C ALA A 128 -13.84 -15.95 14.09
N LEU A 129 -14.56 -14.84 14.09
CA LEU A 129 -15.97 -14.77 14.45
C LEU A 129 -16.85 -15.58 13.49
N LEU A 130 -16.66 -15.41 12.18
CA LEU A 130 -17.42 -16.14 11.16
C LEU A 130 -17.12 -17.63 11.22
N CYS A 131 -15.86 -18.04 11.39
CA CYS A 131 -15.52 -19.45 11.49
C CYS A 131 -16.12 -20.09 12.74
N SER A 132 -16.07 -19.41 13.89
CA SER A 132 -16.74 -19.86 15.12
C SER A 132 -18.24 -20.05 14.93
N ALA A 133 -18.94 -19.02 14.47
CA ALA A 133 -20.39 -19.06 14.28
C ALA A 133 -20.82 -20.11 13.25
N LEU A 134 -20.16 -20.16 12.10
CA LEU A 134 -20.46 -21.12 11.04
C LEU A 134 -20.15 -22.54 11.48
N THR A 135 -19.06 -22.78 12.20
CA THR A 135 -18.70 -24.13 12.65
C THR A 135 -19.69 -24.64 13.69
N LEU A 136 -20.12 -23.81 14.64
CA LEU A 136 -21.15 -24.18 15.61
C LEU A 136 -22.47 -24.53 14.90
N GLY A 137 -22.90 -23.71 13.93
CA GLY A 137 -24.05 -24.02 13.10
C GLY A 137 -23.87 -25.32 12.29
N GLY A 138 -22.69 -25.53 11.70
CA GLY A 138 -22.35 -26.70 10.91
C GLY A 138 -22.35 -27.99 11.72
N VAL A 139 -21.91 -27.95 12.98
CA VAL A 139 -21.97 -29.09 13.91
C VAL A 139 -23.43 -29.46 14.21
N GLU A 140 -24.31 -28.48 14.43
CA GLU A 140 -25.73 -28.74 14.66
C GLU A 140 -26.42 -29.32 13.41
N VAL A 141 -26.12 -28.78 12.23
CA VAL A 141 -26.62 -29.32 10.96
C VAL A 141 -26.12 -30.75 10.74
N ALA A 142 -24.83 -31.01 10.98
CA ALA A 142 -24.26 -32.34 10.87
C ALA A 142 -24.91 -33.34 11.84
N ARG A 143 -25.22 -32.91 13.07
CA ARG A 143 -25.91 -33.73 14.09
C ARG A 143 -27.32 -34.12 13.64
N ILE A 144 -28.10 -33.15 13.17
CA ILE A 144 -29.46 -33.38 12.66
C ILE A 144 -29.42 -34.30 11.44
N LEU A 145 -28.52 -34.04 10.49
CA LEU A 145 -28.37 -34.85 9.28
C LEU A 145 -27.93 -36.27 9.60
N ALA A 146 -26.97 -36.45 10.52
CA ALA A 146 -26.52 -37.76 10.95
C ALA A 146 -27.67 -38.59 11.56
N ALA A 147 -28.52 -37.98 12.39
CA ALA A 147 -29.70 -38.65 12.94
C ALA A 147 -30.65 -39.13 11.83
N ARG A 148 -30.91 -38.30 10.81
CA ARG A 148 -31.73 -38.69 9.64
C ARG A 148 -31.10 -39.78 8.79
N LEU A 149 -29.78 -39.75 8.59
CA LEU A 149 -29.07 -40.78 7.81
C LEU A 149 -29.13 -42.15 8.52
N VAL A 150 -29.12 -42.16 9.86
CA VAL A 150 -29.32 -43.38 10.65
C VAL A 150 -30.75 -43.93 10.46
N GLU A 151 -31.77 -43.06 10.46
CA GLU A 151 -33.16 -43.47 10.17
C GLU A 151 -33.31 -44.10 8.76
N LEU A 152 -32.52 -43.63 7.80
CA LEU A 152 -32.45 -44.14 6.42
C LEU A 152 -31.59 -45.41 6.26
N ALA A 153 -31.09 -46.00 7.35
CA ALA A 153 -30.18 -47.14 7.34
C ALA A 153 -28.92 -46.92 6.46
N THR A 154 -28.43 -45.69 6.42
CA THR A 154 -27.24 -45.32 5.63
C THR A 154 -26.00 -46.04 6.19
N PRO A 155 -25.11 -46.59 5.34
CA PRO A 155 -23.86 -47.19 5.80
C PRO A 155 -23.06 -46.22 6.67
N LEU A 156 -22.57 -46.69 7.83
CA LEU A 156 -21.92 -45.86 8.85
C LEU A 156 -20.76 -45.02 8.29
N LEU A 157 -19.98 -45.58 7.36
CA LEU A 157 -18.88 -44.88 6.69
C LEU A 157 -19.37 -43.66 5.88
N LEU A 158 -20.49 -43.82 5.16
CA LEU A 158 -21.09 -42.75 4.38
C LEU A 158 -21.73 -41.69 5.29
N GLY A 159 -22.40 -42.12 6.36
CA GLY A 159 -22.95 -41.19 7.35
C GLY A 159 -21.86 -40.34 8.01
N ALA A 160 -20.75 -40.97 8.42
CA ALA A 160 -19.62 -40.27 9.02
C ALA A 160 -18.94 -39.31 8.03
N SER A 161 -18.71 -39.73 6.78
CA SER A 161 -18.12 -38.86 5.77
C SER A 161 -19.01 -37.67 5.44
N VAL A 162 -20.33 -37.85 5.32
CA VAL A 162 -21.28 -36.76 5.09
C VAL A 162 -21.30 -35.78 6.27
N ALA A 163 -21.35 -36.27 7.51
CA ALA A 163 -21.32 -35.40 8.69
C ALA A 163 -20.03 -34.56 8.75
N GLY A 164 -18.88 -35.18 8.49
CA GLY A 164 -17.60 -34.48 8.41
C GLY A 164 -17.55 -33.46 7.26
N ALA A 165 -18.09 -33.81 6.09
CA ALA A 165 -18.15 -32.93 4.92
C ALA A 165 -18.97 -31.66 5.19
N VAL A 166 -20.10 -31.80 5.91
CA VAL A 166 -20.92 -30.66 6.35
C VAL A 166 -20.10 -29.74 7.24
N VAL A 167 -19.44 -30.25 8.29
CA VAL A 167 -18.62 -29.39 9.16
C VAL A 167 -17.49 -28.72 8.38
N GLY A 168 -16.78 -29.49 7.53
CA GLY A 168 -15.72 -28.95 6.67
C GLY A 168 -16.19 -27.87 5.70
N LEU A 169 -17.41 -28.00 5.15
CA LEU A 169 -18.03 -26.98 4.30
C LEU A 169 -18.23 -25.67 5.07
N PHE A 170 -18.81 -25.72 6.27
CA PHE A 170 -19.05 -24.51 7.09
C PHE A 170 -17.74 -23.83 7.51
N VAL A 171 -16.70 -24.62 7.86
CA VAL A 171 -15.35 -24.10 8.10
C VAL A 171 -14.80 -23.47 6.82
N GLY A 172 -14.94 -24.12 5.66
CA GLY A 172 -14.50 -23.59 4.37
C GLY A 172 -15.18 -22.28 3.98
N LEU A 173 -16.49 -22.14 4.22
CA LEU A 173 -17.26 -20.92 3.95
C LEU A 173 -16.77 -19.73 4.78
N SER A 174 -16.22 -19.97 5.98
CA SER A 174 -15.65 -18.90 6.80
C SER A 174 -14.44 -18.20 6.15
N SER A 175 -13.79 -18.85 5.17
CA SER A 175 -12.69 -18.25 4.40
C SER A 175 -13.13 -17.05 3.54
N VAL A 176 -14.45 -16.77 3.44
CA VAL A 176 -14.95 -15.51 2.86
C VAL A 176 -14.27 -14.29 3.49
N ALA A 177 -14.03 -14.29 4.81
CA ALA A 177 -13.36 -13.17 5.49
C ALA A 177 -11.97 -12.83 4.91
N ALA A 178 -11.25 -13.82 4.39
CA ALA A 178 -9.97 -13.64 3.73
C ALA A 178 -10.10 -13.02 2.31
N HIS A 179 -11.28 -13.13 1.72
CA HIS A 179 -11.62 -12.60 0.39
C HIS A 179 -12.36 -11.25 0.46
N LEU A 180 -12.80 -10.84 1.66
CA LEU A 180 -13.38 -9.52 1.92
C LEU A 180 -12.27 -8.49 2.00
N ALA A 181 -12.10 -7.75 0.91
CA ALA A 181 -11.03 -6.79 0.79
C ALA A 181 -11.42 -5.47 1.49
N LEU A 182 -11.11 -5.35 2.79
CA LEU A 182 -11.59 -4.27 3.67
C LEU A 182 -10.73 -2.98 3.64
N SER A 183 -9.46 -3.04 3.25
CA SER A 183 -8.61 -1.84 3.12
C SER A 183 -7.99 -1.73 1.73
N SER A 184 -8.02 -0.52 1.16
CA SER A 184 -7.22 -0.15 -0.01
C SER A 184 -5.72 -0.37 0.27
N ASP A 185 -4.97 -0.71 -0.77
CA ASP A 185 -3.51 -0.70 -0.73
C ASP A 185 -3.04 0.69 -0.24
N PRO A 186 -2.11 0.79 0.74
CA PRO A 186 -1.67 2.09 1.26
C PRO A 186 -1.16 3.04 0.17
N VAL A 187 -0.52 2.52 -0.88
CA VAL A 187 -0.06 3.37 -2.00
C VAL A 187 -1.25 3.87 -2.81
N GLU A 188 -2.20 2.99 -3.15
CA GLU A 188 -3.41 3.41 -3.87
C GLU A 188 -4.26 4.39 -3.06
N ALA A 189 -4.45 4.12 -1.77
CA ALA A 189 -5.18 4.99 -0.86
C ALA A 189 -4.57 6.40 -0.82
N ARG A 190 -3.23 6.47 -0.73
CA ARG A 190 -2.51 7.74 -0.75
C ARG A 190 -2.60 8.43 -2.11
N CYS A 191 -2.56 7.69 -3.21
CA CYS A 191 -2.76 8.25 -4.54
C CYS A 191 -4.18 8.80 -4.71
N GLU A 192 -5.20 8.05 -4.31
CA GLU A 192 -6.61 8.46 -4.39
C GLU A 192 -6.92 9.65 -3.50
N GLU A 193 -6.23 9.81 -2.37
CA GLU A 193 -6.30 10.99 -1.50
C GLU A 193 -5.70 12.24 -2.16
N LEU A 194 -4.54 12.10 -2.82
CA LEU A 194 -3.78 13.23 -3.37
C LEU A 194 -4.23 13.64 -4.77
N LEU A 195 -4.67 12.70 -5.62
CA LEU A 195 -5.06 12.97 -7.02
C LEU A 195 -6.07 14.13 -7.19
N PRO A 196 -7.12 14.28 -6.35
CA PRO A 196 -8.07 15.39 -6.47
C PRO A 196 -7.46 16.77 -6.18
N GLN A 197 -6.30 16.82 -5.51
CA GLN A 197 -5.60 18.07 -5.18
C GLN A 197 -4.63 18.50 -6.29
N LEU A 198 -4.33 17.60 -7.23
CA LEU A 198 -3.41 17.85 -8.33
C LEU A 198 -4.16 18.43 -9.54
N SER A 199 -3.51 19.33 -10.27
CA SER A 199 -3.98 19.88 -11.54
C SER A 199 -3.00 19.60 -12.69
N GLY A 200 -3.45 19.84 -13.93
CA GLY A 200 -2.59 19.89 -15.11
C GLY A 200 -1.73 18.65 -15.34
N ASP A 201 -0.46 18.88 -15.67
CA ASP A 201 0.52 17.83 -15.98
C ASP A 201 0.82 16.93 -14.76
N PHE A 202 0.82 17.48 -13.55
CA PHE A 202 1.05 16.70 -12.33
C PHE A 202 -0.06 15.66 -12.11
N HIS A 203 -1.31 16.07 -12.30
CA HIS A 203 -2.46 15.16 -12.22
C HIS A 203 -2.34 14.00 -13.23
N THR A 204 -2.12 14.33 -14.52
CA THR A 204 -2.05 13.31 -15.58
C THR A 204 -0.91 12.31 -15.37
N LEU A 205 0.24 12.77 -14.86
CA LEU A 205 1.38 11.91 -14.59
C LEU A 205 1.19 11.05 -13.35
N ALA A 206 0.61 11.60 -12.27
CA ALA A 206 0.26 10.84 -11.07
C ALA A 206 -0.80 9.77 -11.36
N GLU A 207 -1.83 10.09 -12.14
CA GLU A 207 -2.86 9.14 -12.56
C GLU A 207 -2.26 8.02 -13.43
N ARG A 208 -1.37 8.37 -14.35
CA ARG A 208 -0.62 7.39 -15.15
C ARG A 208 0.27 6.52 -14.29
N ALA A 209 0.95 7.08 -13.28
CA ALA A 209 1.76 6.31 -12.33
C ALA A 209 0.90 5.28 -11.58
N LEU A 210 -0.27 5.68 -11.06
CA LEU A 210 -1.21 4.78 -10.39
C LEU A 210 -1.73 3.69 -11.32
N THR A 211 -2.02 4.03 -12.57
CA THR A 211 -2.45 3.05 -13.59
C THR A 211 -1.35 2.03 -13.89
N LEU A 212 -0.10 2.48 -14.04
CA LEU A 212 1.05 1.60 -14.25
C LEU A 212 1.32 0.72 -13.02
N TYR A 213 1.19 1.28 -11.82
CA TYR A 213 1.28 0.55 -10.55
C TYR A 213 0.31 -0.63 -10.51
N ARG A 214 -0.98 -0.38 -10.79
CA ARG A 214 -2.02 -1.41 -10.89
C ARG A 214 -1.70 -2.49 -11.92
N GLN A 215 -1.21 -2.09 -13.09
CA GLN A 215 -0.84 -3.01 -14.17
C GLN A 215 0.37 -3.89 -13.82
N CYS A 216 1.39 -3.29 -13.19
CA CYS A 216 2.54 -4.00 -12.64
C CYS A 216 2.12 -5.01 -11.57
N GLY A 217 1.20 -4.62 -10.69
CA GLY A 217 0.60 -5.48 -9.67
C GLY A 217 -0.06 -6.74 -10.24
N ARG A 218 -0.95 -6.55 -11.23
CA ARG A 218 -1.60 -7.66 -11.94
C ARG A 218 -0.59 -8.59 -12.62
N SER A 219 0.50 -8.04 -13.14
CA SER A 219 1.56 -8.82 -13.80
C SER A 219 2.41 -9.59 -12.78
N LEU A 220 2.77 -8.96 -11.65
CA LEU A 220 3.48 -9.61 -10.54
C LEU A 220 2.67 -10.74 -9.91
N ALA A 221 1.36 -10.58 -9.78
CA ALA A 221 0.47 -11.61 -9.24
C ALA A 221 0.47 -12.91 -10.06
N GLN A 222 0.84 -12.85 -11.35
CA GLN A 222 0.93 -14.02 -12.24
C GLN A 222 2.30 -14.72 -12.16
N LEU A 223 3.29 -14.11 -11.51
CA LEU A 223 4.63 -14.66 -11.36
C LEU A 223 4.74 -15.53 -10.10
N PRO A 224 5.59 -16.57 -10.12
CA PRO A 224 5.82 -17.41 -8.95
C PRO A 224 6.26 -16.57 -7.74
N ARG A 225 5.93 -17.04 -6.54
CA ARG A 225 6.34 -16.38 -5.30
C ARG A 225 7.83 -16.60 -5.09
N GLU A 226 8.59 -15.52 -5.13
CA GLU A 226 10.04 -15.50 -4.96
C GLU A 226 10.42 -14.21 -4.22
N PRO A 227 11.50 -14.20 -3.42
CA PRO A 227 11.92 -13.00 -2.69
C PRO A 227 12.21 -11.82 -3.64
N ALA A 228 12.72 -12.08 -4.84
CA ALA A 228 12.95 -11.06 -5.86
C ALA A 228 11.65 -10.39 -6.33
N ARG A 229 10.54 -11.14 -6.41
CA ARG A 229 9.22 -10.58 -6.75
C ARG A 229 8.76 -9.59 -5.68
N GLU A 230 8.95 -9.94 -4.40
CA GLU A 230 8.57 -9.10 -3.25
C GLU A 230 9.42 -7.83 -3.16
N GLU A 231 10.72 -7.94 -3.44
CA GLU A 231 11.61 -6.76 -3.55
C GLU A 231 11.23 -5.85 -4.72
N LEU A 232 10.90 -6.41 -5.89
CA LEU A 232 10.45 -5.63 -7.05
C LEU A 232 9.12 -4.93 -6.75
N ALA A 233 8.18 -5.64 -6.12
CA ALA A 233 6.91 -5.08 -5.66
C ALA A 233 7.12 -3.88 -4.73
N ARG A 234 8.00 -4.01 -3.72
CA ARG A 234 8.37 -2.91 -2.82
C ARG A 234 9.01 -1.73 -3.56
N THR A 235 9.87 -2.01 -4.54
CA THR A 235 10.53 -0.96 -5.35
C THR A 235 9.50 -0.19 -6.18
N ILE A 236 8.58 -0.88 -6.86
CA ILE A 236 7.51 -0.27 -7.66
C ILE A 236 6.56 0.55 -6.78
N ALA A 237 6.21 0.03 -5.60
CA ALA A 237 5.39 0.74 -4.61
C ALA A 237 6.07 2.02 -4.12
N LYS A 238 7.35 1.95 -3.77
CA LYS A 238 8.13 3.12 -3.37
C LYS A 238 8.20 4.15 -4.50
N MET A 239 8.55 3.75 -5.73
CA MET A 239 8.63 4.67 -6.87
C MET A 239 7.30 5.36 -7.16
N THR A 240 6.18 4.64 -7.06
CA THR A 240 4.84 5.22 -7.26
C THR A 240 4.49 6.20 -6.16
N LYS A 241 4.79 5.85 -4.90
CA LYS A 241 4.59 6.73 -3.75
C LYS A 241 5.43 8.01 -3.89
N ASP A 242 6.73 7.88 -4.16
CA ASP A 242 7.66 8.99 -4.33
C ASP A 242 7.20 9.92 -5.48
N ALA A 243 6.68 9.36 -6.58
CA ALA A 243 6.15 10.12 -7.71
C ALA A 243 4.92 10.97 -7.34
N VAL A 244 3.99 10.40 -6.58
CA VAL A 244 2.78 11.11 -6.17
C VAL A 244 3.05 12.11 -5.05
N GLU A 245 3.95 11.79 -4.11
CA GLU A 245 4.40 12.73 -3.08
C GLU A 245 5.09 13.93 -3.72
N LEU A 246 6.01 13.71 -4.66
CA LEU A 246 6.65 14.78 -5.43
C LEU A 246 5.63 15.65 -6.19
N ALA A 247 4.61 15.05 -6.80
CA ALA A 247 3.54 15.80 -7.45
C ALA A 247 2.73 16.64 -6.44
N SER A 248 2.45 16.10 -5.26
CA SER A 248 1.67 16.80 -4.21
C SER A 248 2.42 17.97 -3.58
N GLU A 249 3.73 17.86 -3.39
CA GLU A 249 4.56 18.96 -2.89
C GLU A 249 4.52 20.19 -3.82
N TRP A 250 4.36 19.96 -5.13
CA TRP A 250 4.38 21.01 -6.15
C TRP A 250 2.99 21.49 -6.60
N ALA A 251 1.93 20.77 -6.24
CA ALA A 251 0.56 21.17 -6.57
C ALA A 251 0.18 22.53 -5.95
N GLY A 252 0.63 22.80 -4.72
CA GLY A 252 0.41 24.10 -4.07
C GLY A 252 1.14 25.26 -4.74
N VAL A 253 2.28 24.98 -5.38
CA VAL A 253 3.11 25.99 -6.06
C VAL A 253 2.56 26.30 -7.46
N GLU A 254 1.99 25.32 -8.16
CA GLU A 254 1.43 25.53 -9.50
C GLU A 254 0.26 26.52 -9.49
N ALA A 255 -0.61 26.47 -8.48
CA ALA A 255 -1.70 27.42 -8.31
C ALA A 255 -1.22 28.88 -8.14
N GLN A 256 0.02 29.08 -7.65
CA GLN A 256 0.62 30.40 -7.46
C GLN A 256 1.42 30.87 -8.69
N LEU A 257 1.77 29.96 -9.60
CA LEU A 257 2.56 30.25 -10.80
C LEU A 257 1.71 30.59 -12.02
N GLU A 258 0.44 30.94 -11.84
CA GLU A 258 -0.45 31.31 -12.94
C GLU A 258 0.19 32.39 -13.82
N GLU A 259 0.14 32.18 -15.14
CA GLU A 259 0.73 33.09 -16.13
C GLU A 259 0.16 34.51 -16.01
N ARG A 260 -1.08 34.63 -15.53
CA ARG A 260 -1.75 35.89 -15.21
C ARG A 260 -0.99 36.72 -14.17
N ALA A 261 -0.48 36.08 -13.12
CA ALA A 261 0.27 36.77 -12.06
C ALA A 261 1.54 37.42 -12.62
N GLN A 262 2.25 36.75 -13.54
CA GLN A 262 3.45 37.33 -14.15
C GLN A 262 3.11 38.53 -15.07
N THR A 263 2.03 38.43 -15.85
CA THR A 263 1.61 39.55 -16.71
C THR A 263 1.12 40.74 -15.92
N GLU A 264 0.43 40.52 -14.80
CA GLU A 264 -0.06 41.58 -13.90
C GLU A 264 1.09 42.29 -13.20
N LEU A 265 2.04 41.53 -12.62
CA LEU A 265 3.24 42.11 -11.98
C LEU A 265 4.09 42.90 -12.98
N GLN A 266 4.20 42.42 -14.22
CA GLN A 266 4.91 43.15 -15.27
C GLN A 266 4.21 44.48 -15.62
N ALA A 267 2.89 44.46 -15.76
CA ALA A 267 2.11 45.67 -16.05
C ALA A 267 2.20 46.69 -14.91
N GLU A 268 2.11 46.24 -13.66
CA GLU A 268 2.23 47.08 -12.47
C GLU A 268 3.63 47.69 -12.35
N ARG A 269 4.68 46.91 -12.62
CA ARG A 269 6.05 47.43 -12.69
C ARG A 269 6.21 48.51 -13.77
N GLU A 270 5.66 48.30 -14.97
CA GLU A 270 5.71 49.28 -16.05
C GLU A 270 4.91 50.55 -15.71
N GLU A 271 3.82 50.43 -14.94
CA GLU A 271 3.08 51.56 -14.40
C GLU A 271 3.88 52.34 -13.36
N LEU A 272 4.50 51.67 -12.38
CA LEU A 272 5.36 52.31 -11.39
C LEU A 272 6.54 53.05 -12.02
N ILE A 273 7.17 52.46 -13.04
CA ILE A 273 8.26 53.12 -13.80
C ILE A 273 7.75 54.36 -14.54
N ARG A 274 6.55 54.30 -15.13
CA ARG A 274 5.94 55.46 -15.79
C ARG A 274 5.58 56.56 -14.77
N ALA A 275 5.03 56.18 -13.62
CA ALA A 275 4.69 57.11 -12.55
C ALA A 275 5.95 57.78 -11.97
N ALA A 276 7.03 57.03 -11.75
CA ALA A 276 8.31 57.56 -11.28
C ALA A 276 8.87 58.63 -12.24
N LYS A 277 8.79 58.39 -13.55
CA LYS A 277 9.24 59.33 -14.59
C LYS A 277 8.41 60.61 -14.65
N ALA A 278 7.13 60.55 -14.30
CA ALA A 278 6.23 61.69 -14.29
C ALA A 278 6.24 62.47 -12.96
N CYS A 279 6.84 61.92 -11.90
CA CYS A 279 6.85 62.51 -10.57
C CYS A 279 7.88 63.65 -10.46
N ILE A 280 7.46 64.79 -9.91
CA ILE A 280 8.32 65.97 -9.71
C ILE A 280 9.06 65.89 -8.36
N ASP A 281 8.46 65.24 -7.36
CA ASP A 281 9.06 65.08 -6.04
C ASP A 281 10.10 63.95 -6.04
N GLU A 282 11.33 64.31 -5.69
CA GLU A 282 12.49 63.41 -5.62
C GLU A 282 12.30 62.25 -4.63
N VAL A 283 11.64 62.50 -3.49
CA VAL A 283 11.44 61.46 -2.47
C VAL A 283 10.43 60.43 -2.98
N ALA A 284 9.30 60.89 -3.52
CA ALA A 284 8.28 60.04 -4.10
C ALA A 284 8.82 59.25 -5.31
N ARG A 285 9.62 59.88 -6.17
CA ARG A 285 10.27 59.19 -7.30
C ARG A 285 11.15 58.02 -6.83
N ARG A 286 12.01 58.23 -5.82
CA ARG A 286 12.85 57.17 -5.26
C ARG A 286 12.05 56.02 -4.66
N GLN A 287 10.92 56.31 -4.02
CA GLN A 287 10.02 55.28 -3.48
C GLN A 287 9.38 54.45 -4.60
N LEU A 288 8.92 55.09 -5.67
CA LEU A 288 8.35 54.40 -6.84
C LEU A 288 9.41 53.54 -7.57
N GLU A 289 10.63 54.04 -7.72
CA GLU A 289 11.76 53.28 -8.28
C GLU A 289 12.13 52.08 -7.40
N SER A 290 12.16 52.26 -6.07
CA SER A 290 12.38 51.17 -5.12
C SER A 290 11.28 50.11 -5.18
N ALA A 291 10.01 50.52 -5.32
CA ALA A 291 8.90 49.59 -5.47
C ALA A 291 8.99 48.81 -6.80
N ALA A 292 9.32 49.50 -7.90
CA ALA A 292 9.53 48.86 -9.20
C ALA A 292 10.74 47.89 -9.19
N ALA A 293 11.78 48.18 -8.42
CA ALA A 293 12.91 47.28 -8.21
C ALA A 293 12.48 46.04 -7.40
N SER A 294 11.69 46.21 -6.34
CA SER A 294 11.14 45.09 -5.55
C SER A 294 10.28 44.15 -6.42
N LEU A 295 9.40 44.70 -7.28
CA LEU A 295 8.62 43.89 -8.21
C LEU A 295 9.51 43.16 -9.24
N ALA A 296 10.62 43.76 -9.65
CA ALA A 296 11.56 43.10 -10.56
C ALA A 296 12.22 41.87 -9.91
N GLU A 297 12.60 41.96 -8.63
CA GLU A 297 13.11 40.81 -7.87
C GLU A 297 12.05 39.71 -7.70
N GLU A 298 10.80 40.07 -7.45
CA GLU A 298 9.70 39.10 -7.37
C GLU A 298 9.47 38.38 -8.71
N MET A 299 9.53 39.10 -9.84
CA MET A 299 9.45 38.49 -11.17
C MET A 299 10.62 37.52 -11.43
N GLU A 300 11.83 37.84 -10.97
CA GLU A 300 12.99 36.95 -11.07
C GLU A 300 12.77 35.67 -10.25
N ARG A 301 12.28 35.80 -9.00
CA ARG A 301 11.91 34.65 -8.14
C ARG A 301 10.82 33.78 -8.78
N LEU A 302 9.81 34.38 -9.41
CA LEU A 302 8.80 33.63 -10.16
C LEU A 302 9.41 32.89 -11.35
N GLY A 303 10.35 33.51 -12.06
CA GLY A 303 11.12 32.87 -13.12
C GLY A 303 11.88 31.65 -12.63
N GLU A 304 12.56 31.75 -11.48
CA GLU A 304 13.23 30.61 -10.86
C GLU A 304 12.26 29.48 -10.48
N LEU A 305 11.09 29.82 -9.92
CA LEU A 305 10.07 28.84 -9.55
C LEU A 305 9.52 28.10 -10.78
N LYS A 306 9.37 28.78 -11.92
CA LYS A 306 8.98 28.12 -13.20
C LYS A 306 10.04 27.12 -13.65
N LEU A 307 11.32 27.49 -13.59
CA LEU A 307 12.41 26.57 -13.91
C LEU A 307 12.45 25.37 -12.96
N ARG A 308 12.21 25.59 -11.65
CA ARG A 308 12.08 24.49 -10.68
C ARG A 308 10.91 23.57 -11.02
N ARG A 309 9.72 24.13 -11.31
CA ARG A 309 8.55 23.36 -11.76
C ARG A 309 8.90 22.47 -12.95
N GLU A 310 9.55 23.00 -13.98
CA GLU A 310 9.96 22.23 -15.16
C GLU A 310 10.90 21.07 -14.81
N ARG A 311 11.88 21.28 -13.92
CA ARG A 311 12.79 20.23 -13.45
C ARG A 311 12.06 19.11 -12.71
N ILE A 312 11.16 19.47 -11.79
CA ILE A 312 10.35 18.48 -11.07
C ILE A 312 9.44 17.71 -12.02
N LEU A 313 8.81 18.40 -12.98
CA LEU A 313 7.98 17.77 -13.99
C LEU A 313 8.81 16.77 -14.83
N ALA A 314 10.02 17.14 -15.24
CA ALA A 314 10.93 16.24 -15.93
C ALA A 314 11.30 15.01 -15.07
N ARG A 315 11.54 15.20 -13.77
CA ARG A 315 11.81 14.11 -12.82
C ARG A 315 10.62 13.17 -12.68
N LEU A 316 9.41 13.71 -12.57
CA LEU A 316 8.18 12.93 -12.51
C LEU A 316 7.95 12.12 -13.79
N ARG A 317 8.15 12.73 -14.96
CA ARG A 317 8.11 12.04 -16.27
C ARG A 317 9.13 10.89 -16.33
N ALA A 318 10.33 11.09 -15.79
CA ALA A 318 11.35 10.06 -15.72
C ALA A 318 10.93 8.88 -14.82
N GLN A 319 10.34 9.14 -13.65
CA GLN A 319 9.81 8.10 -12.75
C GLN A 319 8.67 7.30 -13.40
N VAL A 320 7.72 8.00 -14.05
CA VAL A 320 6.63 7.34 -14.79
C VAL A 320 7.18 6.48 -15.94
N ALA A 321 8.20 6.95 -16.66
CA ALA A 321 8.86 6.15 -17.69
C ALA A 321 9.55 4.90 -17.12
N GLN A 322 10.12 4.97 -15.91
CA GLN A 322 10.66 3.79 -15.24
C GLN A 322 9.57 2.79 -14.83
N LEU A 323 8.41 3.24 -14.36
CA LEU A 323 7.25 2.38 -14.08
C LEU A 323 6.76 1.68 -15.35
N ASP A 324 6.72 2.39 -16.47
CA ASP A 324 6.31 1.80 -17.77
C ASP A 324 7.35 0.77 -18.25
N ARG A 325 8.63 1.05 -18.05
CA ARG A 325 9.71 0.08 -18.30
C ARG A 325 9.58 -1.15 -17.41
N ALA A 326 9.22 -0.98 -16.14
CA ALA A 326 8.98 -2.09 -15.22
C ALA A 326 7.80 -2.95 -15.69
N ARG A 327 6.70 -2.32 -16.13
CA ARG A 327 5.57 -3.01 -16.73
C ARG A 327 5.98 -3.83 -17.95
N VAL A 328 6.72 -3.24 -18.89
CA VAL A 328 7.18 -3.95 -20.10
C VAL A 328 8.10 -5.12 -19.74
N ALA A 329 9.01 -4.94 -18.78
CA ALA A 329 9.87 -6.02 -18.30
C ALA A 329 9.06 -7.16 -17.66
N LEU A 330 8.05 -6.85 -16.84
CA LEU A 330 7.15 -7.84 -16.26
C LEU A 330 6.33 -8.60 -17.32
N LEU A 331 5.91 -7.92 -18.39
CA LEU A 331 5.24 -8.57 -19.52
C LEU A 331 6.20 -9.55 -20.24
N SER A 332 7.48 -9.21 -20.42
CA SER A 332 8.46 -10.13 -21.02
C SER A 332 8.74 -11.37 -20.16
N LEU A 333 8.73 -11.23 -18.83
CA LEU A 333 8.90 -12.35 -17.90
C LEU A 333 7.74 -13.34 -17.97
N ARG A 334 6.56 -12.92 -18.43
CA ARG A 334 5.41 -13.81 -18.57
C ARG A 334 5.66 -14.89 -19.63
N SER A 335 6.33 -14.56 -20.73
CA SER A 335 6.59 -15.48 -21.85
C SER A 335 7.78 -16.45 -21.66
N GLY A 336 8.63 -16.27 -20.62
CA GLY A 336 9.84 -17.07 -20.43
C GLY A 336 9.65 -18.45 -19.75
N HIS A 337 10.71 -19.27 -19.72
CA HIS A 337 10.77 -20.53 -18.96
C HIS A 337 10.95 -20.26 -17.46
N ALA A 338 10.26 -21.00 -16.58
CA ALA A 338 10.17 -20.72 -15.14
C ALA A 338 11.50 -20.54 -14.40
N GLN A 339 12.55 -21.31 -14.75
CA GLN A 339 13.87 -21.19 -14.10
C GLN A 339 14.64 -19.93 -14.51
N MET A 340 14.47 -19.45 -15.74
CA MET A 340 15.07 -18.20 -16.20
C MET A 340 14.39 -16.99 -15.54
N LYS A 341 13.09 -17.09 -15.21
CA LYS A 341 12.32 -16.00 -14.59
C LYS A 341 12.90 -15.54 -13.26
N ALA A 342 13.39 -16.45 -12.42
CA ALA A 342 13.90 -16.10 -11.10
C ALA A 342 15.19 -15.26 -11.18
N ALA A 343 16.13 -15.71 -12.03
CA ALA A 343 17.38 -14.99 -12.27
C ALA A 343 17.09 -13.63 -12.92
N GLU A 344 16.22 -13.59 -13.92
CA GLU A 344 15.81 -12.36 -14.61
C GLU A 344 15.08 -11.40 -13.67
N LEU A 345 14.18 -11.87 -12.81
CA LEU A 345 13.51 -11.06 -11.78
C LEU A 345 14.52 -10.44 -10.82
N SER A 346 15.49 -11.21 -10.33
CA SER A 346 16.53 -10.69 -9.43
C SER A 346 17.41 -9.63 -10.13
N ALA A 347 17.72 -9.82 -11.41
CA ALA A 347 18.51 -8.89 -12.20
C ALA A 347 17.72 -7.60 -12.48
N LEU A 348 16.43 -7.73 -12.81
CA LEU A 348 15.53 -6.59 -12.99
C LEU A 348 15.37 -5.79 -11.71
N THR A 349 15.16 -6.45 -10.58
CA THR A 349 15.05 -5.80 -9.26
C THR A 349 16.30 -4.99 -8.95
N ARG A 350 17.49 -5.59 -9.10
CA ARG A 350 18.77 -4.89 -8.91
C ARG A 350 18.91 -3.70 -9.86
N ARG A 351 18.53 -3.87 -11.13
CA ARG A 351 18.59 -2.80 -12.13
C ARG A 351 17.65 -1.65 -11.79
N PHE A 352 16.39 -1.92 -11.41
CA PHE A 352 15.43 -0.89 -11.02
C PHE A 352 15.87 -0.17 -9.75
N ARG A 353 16.39 -0.90 -8.77
CA ARG A 353 16.93 -0.30 -7.55
C ARG A 353 18.10 0.65 -7.86
N ALA A 354 19.04 0.21 -8.69
CA ALA A 354 20.15 1.05 -9.13
C ALA A 354 19.67 2.30 -9.87
N LEU A 355 18.76 2.15 -10.83
CA LEU A 355 18.20 3.28 -11.60
C LEU A 355 17.38 4.25 -10.74
N SER A 356 16.65 3.74 -9.75
CA SER A 356 15.89 4.57 -8.81
C SER A 356 16.83 5.36 -7.88
N ALA A 357 17.95 4.75 -7.45
CA ALA A 357 18.94 5.40 -6.61
C ALA A 357 19.69 6.50 -7.36
N THR A 358 20.13 6.24 -8.60
CA THR A 358 20.83 7.25 -9.41
C THR A 358 19.94 8.45 -9.71
N GLN A 359 18.66 8.24 -10.03
CA GLN A 359 17.74 9.37 -10.26
C GLN A 359 17.47 10.19 -8.99
N LEU A 360 17.47 9.54 -7.83
CA LEU A 360 17.26 10.24 -6.57
C LEU A 360 18.49 11.09 -6.20
N ASP A 361 19.69 10.54 -6.43
CA ASP A 361 20.97 11.23 -6.23
C ASP A 361 21.18 12.39 -7.24
N GLU A 362 20.86 12.17 -8.51
CA GLU A 362 20.84 13.23 -9.54
C GLU A 362 19.88 14.37 -9.16
N GLY A 363 18.71 14.04 -8.61
CA GLY A 363 17.77 15.05 -8.10
C GLY A 363 18.35 15.85 -6.94
N GLN A 364 18.90 15.16 -5.93
CA GLN A 364 19.47 15.80 -4.74
C GLN A 364 20.70 16.67 -5.07
N THR A 365 21.55 16.21 -5.97
CA THR A 365 22.73 16.97 -6.41
C THR A 365 22.33 18.21 -7.21
N MET A 366 21.33 18.12 -8.10
CA MET A 366 20.80 19.30 -8.79
C MET A 366 20.15 20.31 -7.83
N ASP A 367 19.42 19.85 -6.82
CA ASP A 367 18.82 20.72 -5.81
C ASP A 367 19.91 21.39 -4.93
N ALA A 368 20.94 20.65 -4.55
CA ALA A 368 22.08 21.19 -3.78
C ALA A 368 22.88 22.22 -4.59
N VAL A 369 23.13 21.97 -5.88
CA VAL A 369 23.80 22.94 -6.76
C VAL A 369 22.95 24.19 -6.94
N ALA A 370 21.63 24.06 -7.08
CA ALA A 370 20.73 25.20 -7.15
C ALA A 370 20.72 26.03 -5.84
N ALA A 371 20.74 25.35 -4.68
CA ALA A 371 20.84 26.00 -3.38
C ALA A 371 22.20 26.70 -3.17
N GLN A 372 23.30 26.09 -3.62
CA GLN A 372 24.61 26.73 -3.55
C GLN A 372 24.74 27.93 -4.51
N ALA A 373 24.16 27.86 -5.70
CA ALA A 373 24.13 28.97 -6.64
C ALA A 373 23.36 30.18 -6.08
N THR A 374 22.21 29.93 -5.45
CA THR A 374 21.42 30.98 -4.79
C THR A 374 22.16 31.58 -3.59
N LEU A 375 22.81 30.76 -2.76
CA LEU A 375 23.66 31.25 -1.66
C LEU A 375 24.88 32.06 -2.15
N ALA A 376 25.48 31.67 -3.27
CA ALA A 376 26.61 32.40 -3.85
C ALA A 376 26.21 33.76 -4.47
N GLN A 377 24.97 33.88 -4.94
CA GLN A 377 24.40 35.14 -5.42
C GLN A 377 24.01 36.08 -4.28
N MET A 378 23.71 35.55 -3.09
CA MET A 378 23.65 36.32 -1.84
C MET A 378 25.07 36.66 -1.37
N ALA A 379 25.75 37.55 -2.09
CA ALA A 379 27.06 38.07 -1.71
C ALA A 379 27.07 38.59 -0.25
N PRO A 380 28.20 38.49 0.47
CA PRO A 380 28.28 38.87 1.87
C PRO A 380 27.89 40.35 2.02
N ILE A 381 26.90 40.62 2.87
CA ILE A 381 26.63 41.95 3.40
C ILE A 381 27.97 42.50 3.86
N THR A 382 28.49 43.48 3.13
CA THR A 382 29.73 44.16 3.50
C THR A 382 29.44 44.75 4.88
N PRO A 383 30.17 44.36 5.95
CA PRO A 383 29.96 44.96 7.25
C PRO A 383 30.13 46.46 7.06
N ILE A 384 29.06 47.21 7.31
CA ILE A 384 29.07 48.66 7.31
C ILE A 384 30.19 49.04 8.26
N ALA A 385 31.29 49.55 7.71
CA ALA A 385 32.41 50.01 8.51
C ALA A 385 31.86 51.06 9.47
N ASP A 386 31.96 50.79 10.77
CA ASP A 386 31.61 51.69 11.86
C ASP A 386 32.14 53.09 11.53
N SER A 387 31.22 54.00 11.22
CA SER A 387 31.51 55.42 11.20
C SER A 387 31.86 55.81 12.62
N THR A 388 33.16 56.02 12.87
CA THR A 388 33.66 56.63 14.09
C THR A 388 32.88 57.92 14.37
N PRO A 389 32.22 58.06 15.53
CA PRO A 389 31.54 59.29 15.87
C PRO A 389 32.58 60.40 16.04
N SER A 390 32.53 61.37 15.14
CA SER A 390 33.30 62.61 15.24
C SER A 390 32.80 63.39 16.45
N THR A 391 33.53 63.28 17.56
CA THR A 391 33.36 64.11 18.76
C THR A 391 33.86 65.52 18.47
N ALA A 392 32.94 66.41 18.10
CA ALA A 392 33.20 67.84 18.07
C ALA A 392 33.37 68.38 19.51
N PRO A 393 34.39 69.20 19.81
CA PRO A 393 34.59 69.78 21.13
C PRO A 393 33.56 70.89 21.38
N MET A 394 32.75 70.70 22.42
CA MET A 394 31.75 71.65 22.87
C MET A 394 32.43 72.76 23.70
N GLU A 395 32.43 73.97 23.15
CA GLU A 395 32.97 75.19 23.74
C GLU A 395 32.01 75.71 24.84
N PRO A 396 32.46 75.98 26.08
CA PRO A 396 31.57 76.43 27.14
C PRO A 396 31.31 77.94 27.02
N GLN A 397 30.05 78.28 26.72
CA GLN A 397 29.52 79.64 26.81
C GLN A 397 29.57 80.15 28.27
N ARG A 398 30.16 81.34 28.42
CA ARG A 398 30.11 82.21 29.61
C ARG A 398 28.81 83.01 29.61
N GLU A 399 28.01 82.92 30.67
CA GLU A 399 27.09 83.98 31.17
C GLU A 399 26.97 83.76 32.70
N SER A 400 27.53 84.65 33.53
CA SER A 400 26.98 85.90 34.10
C SER A 400 26.37 85.68 35.48
#